data_AF-A0A031FV54-F1
#
_entry.id   AF-A0A031FV54-F1
#
_cell.length_a   1.000
_cell.length_b   1.000
_cell.length_c   1.000
_cell.angle_alpha   90.00
_cell.angle_beta   90.00
_cell.angle_gamma   90.00
#
_symmetry.space_group_name_H-M   'P 1'
#
loop_
_entity.id
_entity.type
_entity.pdbx_description
1 polymer ?
#
loop_
_entity_poly.entity_id
_entity_poly.type
_entity_poly.pdbx_seq_one_letter_code
_entity_poly.pdbx_strand_id
1 'polypeptide(L)'
;MSEPTTAPSGNKIFRAAIWVAIGALIAAAIVCVVWVLIGDSNGIVGRAFLTILLLAAFAGVSILEASLADRRPAWFALASIVSWVIALIVGVFMVWMPEEAGQYGVGAERFFKYIVILLVLQGALLHIRLYAKSFSRHQTTFTSIVAYVTMGLVVILAFMLIIPLMLSEFIEFRDIYWKVVVSVTILAAVGTALVPLVNALFAPKKERPQVSSYGAQSYGAYPQVDAAPAAPVQAWPTFADGRTPLPVMPDGSPDWNAYYTGQPSYPQQPFGATAPEAPSTPGDAPVPPAPPVPGDAAQPDQPVPPVPPLPGTPDVPPPPRY
;
A
#
# COMPACT_ATOMS: atom_id res chain seq x y z
N MET A 1 -30.15 -19.77 -0.57
CA MET A 1 -30.63 -18.69 0.30
C MET A 1 -29.42 -18.12 1.00
N SER A 2 -28.90 -17.02 0.47
CA SER A 2 -27.74 -16.29 0.98
C SER A 2 -28.24 -15.12 1.83
N GLU A 3 -27.92 -15.14 3.13
CA GLU A 3 -28.07 -13.95 3.96
C GLU A 3 -27.00 -12.90 3.57
N PRO A 4 -27.34 -11.60 3.55
CA PRO A 4 -26.36 -10.54 3.40
C PRO A 4 -25.80 -10.16 4.79
N THR A 5 -24.49 -10.31 4.97
CA THR A 5 -23.77 -9.82 6.15
C THR A 5 -23.62 -8.30 6.09
N THR A 6 -24.62 -7.57 6.55
CA THR A 6 -24.57 -6.11 6.70
C THR A 6 -23.74 -5.75 7.95
N ALA A 7 -22.60 -5.08 7.77
CA ALA A 7 -21.74 -4.64 8.87
C ALA A 7 -22.23 -3.33 9.52
N PRO A 8 -22.50 -3.28 10.85
CA PRO A 8 -22.77 -2.05 11.60
C PRO A 8 -21.70 -1.75 12.66
N SER A 9 -20.46 -2.23 12.49
CA SER A 9 -19.42 -2.22 13.52
C SER A 9 -18.72 -0.85 13.72
N GLY A 10 -18.71 0.03 12.71
CA GLY A 10 -18.01 1.33 12.80
C GLY A 10 -18.62 2.33 13.80
N ASN A 11 -19.96 2.37 13.92
CA ASN A 11 -20.64 3.35 14.77
C ASN A 11 -20.51 3.03 16.28
N LYS A 12 -20.38 1.75 16.63
CA LYS A 12 -20.23 1.31 18.03
C LYS A 12 -18.85 1.66 18.59
N ILE A 13 -17.80 1.48 17.78
CA ILE A 13 -16.41 1.80 18.17
C ILE A 13 -16.24 3.32 18.34
N PHE A 14 -16.81 4.12 17.42
CA PHE A 14 -16.75 5.59 17.52
C PHE A 14 -17.49 6.11 18.77
N ARG A 15 -18.67 5.56 19.07
CA ARG A 15 -19.41 5.89 20.30
C ARG A 15 -18.66 5.46 21.55
N ALA A 16 -18.03 4.28 21.53
CA ALA A 16 -17.20 3.82 22.64
C ALA A 16 -15.99 4.75 22.87
N ALA A 17 -15.31 5.18 21.80
CA ALA A 17 -14.20 6.11 21.88
C ALA A 17 -14.62 7.47 22.47
N ILE A 18 -15.79 7.99 22.08
CA ILE A 18 -16.35 9.22 22.65
C ILE A 18 -16.65 9.06 24.14
N TRP A 19 -17.28 7.95 24.55
CA TRP A 19 -17.57 7.69 25.97
C TRP A 19 -16.30 7.54 26.81
N VAL A 20 -15.26 6.90 26.26
CA VAL A 20 -13.95 6.80 26.91
C VAL A 20 -13.27 8.17 27.02
N ALA A 21 -13.34 9.01 25.98
CA ALA A 21 -12.77 10.35 26.01
C ALA A 21 -13.45 11.25 27.06
N ILE A 22 -14.79 11.20 27.13
CA ILE A 22 -15.56 11.92 28.16
C ILE A 22 -15.18 11.42 29.56
N GLY A 23 -15.12 10.09 29.75
CA GLY A 23 -14.71 9.50 31.02
C GLY A 23 -13.30 9.90 31.45
N ALA A 24 -12.34 9.94 30.51
CA ALA A 24 -10.98 10.36 30.78
C ALA A 24 -10.88 11.86 31.14
N LEU A 25 -11.67 12.71 30.48
CA LEU A 25 -11.71 14.15 30.77
C LEU A 25 -12.27 14.43 32.17
N ILE A 26 -13.34 13.72 32.56
CA ILE A 26 -13.91 13.81 33.90
C ILE A 26 -12.91 13.31 34.95
N ALA A 27 -12.26 12.17 34.70
CA ALA A 27 -11.23 11.65 35.60
C ALA A 27 -10.07 12.66 35.78
N ALA A 28 -9.57 13.26 34.69
CA ALA A 28 -8.52 14.27 34.74
C ALA A 28 -8.92 15.51 35.55
N ALA A 29 -10.17 15.98 35.43
CA ALA A 29 -10.69 17.08 36.23
C ALA A 29 -10.73 16.72 37.72
N ILE A 30 -11.19 15.51 38.05
CA ILE A 30 -11.23 15.01 39.44
C ILE A 30 -9.82 14.91 40.01
N VAL A 31 -8.85 14.38 39.25
CA VAL A 31 -7.43 14.33 39.64
C VAL A 31 -6.92 15.74 39.99
N CYS A 32 -7.22 16.71 39.14
CA CYS A 32 -6.80 18.11 39.33
C CYS A 32 -7.36 18.69 40.64
N VAL A 33 -8.64 18.47 40.92
CA VAL A 33 -9.29 18.92 42.15
C VAL A 33 -8.70 18.23 43.39
N VAL A 34 -8.49 16.91 43.34
CA VAL A 34 -7.89 16.12 44.43
C VAL A 34 -6.48 16.64 44.74
N TRP A 35 -5.71 16.99 43.71
CA TRP A 35 -4.36 17.52 43.86
C TRP A 35 -4.33 18.89 44.57
N VAL A 36 -5.30 19.75 44.28
CA VAL A 36 -5.45 21.06 44.91
C VAL A 36 -5.85 20.94 46.40
N LEU A 37 -6.67 19.95 46.76
CA LEU A 37 -7.23 19.84 48.10
C LEU A 37 -6.35 19.12 49.12
N ILE A 38 -5.40 18.27 48.69
CA ILE A 38 -4.63 17.38 49.59
C ILE A 38 -3.15 17.84 49.77
N GLY A 39 -2.76 18.96 49.16
CA GLY A 39 -1.37 19.43 49.08
C GLY A 39 -0.75 19.96 50.37
N ASP A 40 -0.59 19.11 51.40
CA ASP A 40 0.13 19.44 52.64
C ASP A 40 1.00 18.28 53.20
N SER A 41 1.02 17.12 52.52
CA SER A 41 1.74 15.92 52.99
C SER A 41 2.95 15.57 52.12
N ASN A 42 3.95 16.46 52.11
CA ASN A 42 5.33 16.22 51.61
C ASN A 42 5.42 15.41 50.28
N GLY A 43 4.47 15.64 49.36
CA GLY A 43 4.36 14.95 48.07
C GLY A 43 3.96 13.47 48.10
N ILE A 44 3.79 12.82 49.26
CA ILE A 44 3.64 11.36 49.34
C ILE A 44 2.31 10.87 48.75
N VAL A 45 1.23 11.62 49.01
CA VAL A 45 -0.09 11.33 48.44
C VAL A 45 -0.08 11.54 46.92
N GLY A 46 0.60 12.59 46.46
CA GLY A 46 0.79 12.87 45.03
C GLY A 46 1.51 11.72 44.31
N ARG A 47 2.58 11.19 44.89
CA ARG A 47 3.34 10.06 44.33
C ARG A 47 2.53 8.77 44.30
N ALA A 48 1.82 8.45 45.38
CA ALA A 48 0.94 7.28 45.43
C ALA A 48 -0.16 7.37 44.35
N PHE A 49 -0.78 8.53 44.21
CA PHE A 49 -1.80 8.76 43.19
C PHE A 49 -1.23 8.68 41.76
N LEU A 50 -0.08 9.30 41.49
CA LEU A 50 0.56 9.26 40.16
C LEU A 50 0.93 7.81 39.79
N THR A 51 1.34 6.99 40.76
CA THR A 51 1.58 5.55 40.55
C THR A 51 0.29 4.83 40.14
N ILE A 52 -0.84 5.10 40.80
CA ILE A 52 -2.13 4.52 40.43
C ILE A 52 -2.54 4.96 39.02
N LEU A 53 -2.39 6.26 38.70
CA LEU A 53 -2.69 6.80 37.36
C LEU A 53 -1.79 6.15 36.30
N LEU A 54 -0.50 5.98 36.57
CA LEU A 54 0.46 5.31 35.71
C LEU A 54 0.04 3.86 35.40
N LEU A 55 -0.35 3.11 36.44
CA LEU A 55 -0.85 1.74 36.30
C LEU A 55 -2.17 1.69 35.53
N ALA A 56 -3.09 2.63 35.78
CA ALA A 56 -4.36 2.73 35.06
C ALA A 56 -4.15 3.06 33.58
N ALA A 57 -3.24 3.98 33.26
CA ALA A 57 -2.86 4.30 31.89
C ALA A 57 -2.25 3.09 31.18
N PHE A 58 -1.33 2.38 31.82
CA PHE A 58 -0.75 1.15 31.28
C PHE A 58 -1.80 0.06 31.05
N ALA A 59 -2.73 -0.14 31.99
CA ALA A 59 -3.82 -1.11 31.83
C ALA A 59 -4.73 -0.74 30.65
N GLY A 60 -5.11 0.54 30.54
CA GLY A 60 -5.92 1.03 29.42
C GLY A 60 -5.25 0.83 28.06
N VAL A 61 -3.94 1.12 27.98
CA VAL A 61 -3.13 0.87 26.79
C VAL A 61 -3.00 -0.63 26.48
N SER A 62 -2.81 -1.47 27.49
CA SER A 62 -2.70 -2.93 27.30
C SER A 62 -3.98 -3.52 26.72
N ILE A 63 -5.15 -3.05 27.19
CA ILE A 63 -6.45 -3.43 26.63
C ILE A 63 -6.59 -2.93 25.18
N LEU A 64 -6.16 -1.69 24.90
CA LEU A 64 -6.16 -1.15 23.55
C LEU A 64 -5.28 -1.99 22.62
N GLU A 65 -4.06 -2.35 23.03
CA GLU A 65 -3.19 -3.24 22.25
C GLU A 65 -3.80 -4.61 22.01
N ALA A 66 -4.41 -5.23 23.03
CA ALA A 66 -5.09 -6.52 22.91
C ALA A 66 -6.19 -6.46 21.84
N SER A 67 -6.94 -5.36 21.77
CA SER A 67 -7.97 -5.16 20.73
C SER A 67 -7.40 -4.96 19.31
N LEU A 68 -6.12 -4.58 19.19
CA LEU A 68 -5.43 -4.38 17.91
C LEU A 68 -4.62 -5.60 17.44
N ALA A 69 -4.58 -6.68 18.23
CA ALA A 69 -3.69 -7.83 18.04
C ALA A 69 -4.08 -8.75 16.87
N ASP A 70 -5.35 -8.78 16.46
CA ASP A 70 -5.91 -9.73 15.47
C ASP A 70 -5.28 -9.70 14.07
N ARG A 71 -4.39 -8.74 13.78
CA ARG A 71 -3.76 -8.59 12.46
C ARG A 71 -2.23 -8.42 12.48
N ARG A 72 -1.53 -8.70 13.59
CA ARG A 72 -0.10 -8.36 13.73
C ARG A 72 0.82 -9.58 13.92
N PRO A 73 2.06 -9.55 13.36
CA PRO A 73 3.08 -10.54 13.66
C PRO A 73 3.43 -10.57 15.16
N ALA A 74 3.53 -11.77 15.74
CA ALA A 74 3.73 -11.97 17.19
C ALA A 74 4.96 -11.24 17.77
N TRP A 75 6.04 -11.13 17.00
CA TRP A 75 7.25 -10.44 17.45
C TRP A 75 7.03 -8.94 17.70
N PHE A 76 6.12 -8.29 16.95
CA PHE A 76 5.77 -6.88 17.18
C PHE A 76 4.96 -6.69 18.45
N ALA A 77 4.08 -7.63 18.78
CA ALA A 77 3.35 -7.60 20.04
C ALA A 77 4.33 -7.72 21.22
N LEU A 78 5.32 -8.62 21.12
CA LEU A 78 6.35 -8.75 22.14
C LEU A 78 7.17 -7.45 22.31
N ALA A 79 7.64 -6.86 21.20
CA ALA A 79 8.41 -5.61 21.26
C ALA A 79 7.60 -4.45 21.88
N SER A 80 6.30 -4.40 21.61
CA SER A 80 5.41 -3.39 22.18
C SER A 80 5.20 -3.61 23.68
N ILE A 81 4.93 -4.84 24.11
CA ILE A 81 4.81 -5.19 25.53
C ILE A 81 6.10 -4.83 26.28
N VAL A 82 7.26 -5.19 25.74
CA VAL A 82 8.57 -4.86 26.35
C VAL A 82 8.75 -3.36 26.49
N SER A 83 8.42 -2.59 25.45
CA SER A 83 8.43 -1.13 25.50
C SER A 83 7.52 -0.57 26.58
N TRP A 84 6.27 -1.04 26.68
CA TRP A 84 5.34 -0.59 27.71
C TRP A 84 5.80 -0.96 29.13
N VAL A 85 6.45 -2.11 29.31
CA VAL A 85 7.08 -2.49 30.57
C VAL A 85 8.24 -1.56 30.91
N ILE A 86 9.10 -1.23 29.94
CA ILE A 86 10.19 -0.24 30.15
C ILE A 86 9.61 1.12 30.54
N ALA A 87 8.56 1.58 29.84
CA ALA A 87 7.87 2.82 30.16
C ALA A 87 7.33 2.82 31.61
N LEU A 88 6.72 1.73 32.06
CA LEU A 88 6.28 1.59 33.45
C LEU A 88 7.44 1.69 34.44
N ILE A 89 8.52 0.94 34.19
CA ILE A 89 9.69 0.93 35.09
C ILE A 89 10.26 2.35 35.22
N VAL A 90 10.42 3.05 34.10
CA VAL A 90 10.92 4.44 34.08
C VAL A 90 9.93 5.38 34.76
N GLY A 91 8.62 5.22 34.53
CA GLY A 91 7.58 6.03 35.15
C GLY A 91 7.56 5.88 36.67
N VAL A 92 7.55 4.65 37.17
CA VAL A 92 7.61 4.36 38.62
C VAL A 92 8.90 4.93 39.21
N PHE A 93 10.03 4.74 38.53
CA PHE A 93 11.30 5.31 38.96
C PHE A 93 11.23 6.83 39.08
N MET A 94 10.73 7.55 38.07
CA MET A 94 10.60 9.02 38.09
C MET A 94 9.65 9.54 39.18
N VAL A 95 8.59 8.80 39.52
CA VAL A 95 7.62 9.17 40.57
C VAL A 95 8.25 9.12 41.96
N TRP A 96 9.09 8.11 42.21
CA TRP A 96 9.66 7.85 43.52
C TRP A 96 10.99 8.54 43.78
N MET A 97 11.60 9.08 42.73
CA MET A 97 12.89 9.77 42.79
C MET A 97 12.79 11.02 43.69
N PRO A 98 13.73 11.25 44.63
CA PRO A 98 13.64 12.35 45.59
C PRO A 98 13.63 13.70 44.88
N GLU A 99 12.80 14.62 45.34
CA GLU A 99 12.75 16.00 44.84
C GLU A 99 13.84 16.82 45.55
N GLU A 100 14.67 17.51 44.78
CA GLU A 100 15.57 18.53 45.32
C GLU A 100 14.72 19.60 46.01
N ALA A 101 14.81 19.65 47.35
CA ALA A 101 13.92 20.46 48.18
C ALA A 101 14.17 21.95 47.92
N GLY A 102 13.23 22.64 47.26
CA GLY A 102 13.23 24.10 47.18
C GLY A 102 12.66 24.71 45.90
N GLN A 103 12.48 23.94 44.83
CA GLN A 103 12.00 24.47 43.54
C GLN A 103 10.51 24.17 43.34
N TYR A 104 9.66 25.20 43.28
CA TYR A 104 8.26 25.03 42.84
C TYR A 104 8.24 24.59 41.36
N GLY A 105 7.55 23.50 41.03
CA GLY A 105 7.32 23.04 39.64
C GLY A 105 8.03 21.76 39.19
N VAL A 106 8.87 21.14 40.05
CA VAL A 106 9.65 19.91 39.72
C VAL A 106 8.76 18.76 39.24
N GLY A 107 7.58 18.59 39.84
CA GLY A 107 6.64 17.52 39.45
C GLY A 107 6.11 17.66 38.02
N ALA A 108 5.82 18.88 37.55
CA ALA A 108 5.32 19.11 36.19
C ALA A 108 6.44 18.88 35.16
N GLU A 109 7.66 19.36 35.44
CA GLU A 109 8.82 19.13 34.58
C GLU A 109 9.11 17.63 34.41
N ARG A 110 9.11 16.86 35.51
CA ARG A 110 9.31 15.40 35.48
C ARG A 110 8.21 14.69 34.69
N PHE A 111 6.96 15.12 34.82
CA PHE A 111 5.86 14.60 34.01
C PHE A 111 6.07 14.87 32.51
N PHE A 112 6.48 16.08 32.12
CA PHE A 112 6.80 16.39 30.72
C PHE A 112 8.01 15.59 30.22
N LYS A 113 9.07 15.44 31.01
CA LYS A 113 10.22 14.56 30.70
C LYS A 113 9.75 13.12 30.48
N TYR A 114 8.84 12.62 31.31
CA TYR A 114 8.25 11.29 31.13
C TYR A 114 7.46 11.18 29.82
N ILE A 115 6.68 12.19 29.44
CA ILE A 115 6.02 12.22 28.12
C ILE A 115 7.06 12.19 26.99
N VAL A 116 8.14 12.96 27.08
CA VAL A 116 9.22 12.94 26.07
C VAL A 116 9.88 11.55 26.00
N ILE A 117 10.12 10.90 27.13
CA ILE A 117 10.62 9.52 27.17
C ILE A 117 9.66 8.56 26.47
N LEU A 118 8.35 8.68 26.73
CA LEU A 118 7.33 7.90 26.01
C LEU A 118 7.39 8.18 24.51
N LEU A 119 7.50 9.43 24.09
CA LEU A 119 7.62 9.79 22.68
C LEU A 119 8.88 9.21 22.03
N VAL A 120 10.02 9.21 22.73
CA VAL A 120 11.27 8.60 22.24
C VAL A 120 11.10 7.08 22.08
N LEU A 121 10.54 6.42 23.09
CA LEU A 121 10.36 4.97 23.09
C LEU A 121 9.36 4.52 22.01
N GLN A 122 8.22 5.21 21.91
CA GLN A 122 7.21 4.97 20.88
C GLN A 122 7.70 5.38 19.48
N GLY A 123 8.48 6.46 19.39
CA GLY A 123 9.15 6.89 18.16
C GLY A 123 10.12 5.82 17.65
N ALA A 124 10.93 5.23 18.52
CA ALA A 124 11.83 4.13 18.17
C ALA A 124 11.07 2.90 17.67
N LEU A 125 10.00 2.48 18.36
CA LEU A 125 9.15 1.39 17.90
C LEU A 125 8.48 1.69 16.56
N LEU A 126 7.95 2.90 16.39
CA LEU A 126 7.33 3.36 15.15
C LEU A 126 8.35 3.33 14.01
N HIS A 127 9.57 3.77 14.27
CA HIS A 127 10.67 3.77 13.30
C HIS A 127 11.01 2.34 12.86
N ILE A 128 11.22 1.43 13.82
CA ILE A 128 11.48 0.01 13.55
C ILE A 128 10.32 -0.59 12.74
N ARG A 129 9.07 -0.27 13.08
CA ARG A 129 7.88 -0.77 12.39
C ARG A 129 7.79 -0.26 10.96
N LEU A 130 7.99 1.04 10.74
CA LEU A 130 7.95 1.65 9.42
C LEU A 130 9.06 1.08 8.54
N TYR A 131 10.25 0.93 9.11
CA TYR A 131 11.44 0.46 8.44
C TYR A 131 11.35 -1.03 8.07
N ALA A 132 10.90 -1.88 8.99
CA ALA A 132 10.66 -3.31 8.72
C ALA A 132 9.65 -3.53 7.58
N LYS A 133 8.58 -2.73 7.52
CA LYS A 133 7.59 -2.78 6.44
C LYS A 133 8.17 -2.35 5.09
N SER A 134 9.10 -1.40 5.08
CA SER A 134 9.79 -0.92 3.87
C SER A 134 10.76 -1.97 3.34
N PHE A 135 11.51 -2.60 4.25
CA PHE A 135 12.53 -3.60 3.94
C PHE A 135 11.97 -4.92 3.38
N SER A 136 10.76 -5.33 3.79
CA SER A 136 10.21 -6.63 3.39
C SER A 136 9.96 -6.79 1.88
N ARG A 137 10.02 -5.70 1.09
CA ARG A 137 9.81 -5.72 -0.37
C ARG A 137 10.97 -6.31 -1.17
N HIS A 138 12.22 -6.04 -0.76
CA HIS A 138 13.42 -6.50 -1.47
C HIS A 138 14.51 -6.87 -0.45
N GLN A 139 14.60 -8.16 -0.12
CA GLN A 139 15.54 -8.67 0.88
C GLN A 139 16.79 -9.23 0.19
N THR A 140 17.91 -8.54 0.32
CA THR A 140 19.25 -9.04 -0.05
C THR A 140 20.11 -9.08 1.21
N THR A 141 21.15 -9.93 1.25
CA THR A 141 22.04 -10.05 2.42
C THR A 141 22.65 -8.70 2.83
N PHE A 142 23.03 -7.88 1.85
CA PHE A 142 23.57 -6.54 2.09
C PHE A 142 22.54 -5.63 2.77
N THR A 143 21.32 -5.54 2.22
CA THR A 143 20.27 -4.69 2.77
C THR A 143 19.79 -5.20 4.14
N SER A 144 19.80 -6.52 4.38
CA SER A 144 19.49 -7.11 5.69
C SER A 144 20.46 -6.64 6.77
N ILE A 145 21.78 -6.70 6.51
CA ILE A 145 22.80 -6.28 7.48
C ILE A 145 22.64 -4.81 7.81
N VAL A 146 22.53 -3.95 6.79
CA VAL A 146 22.31 -2.51 6.98
C VAL A 146 21.04 -2.26 7.77
N ALA A 147 19.98 -3.04 7.51
CA ALA A 147 18.72 -2.89 8.21
C ALA A 147 18.83 -3.24 9.71
N TYR A 148 19.45 -4.37 10.05
CA TYR A 148 19.65 -4.76 11.45
C TYR A 148 20.57 -3.79 12.20
N VAL A 149 21.65 -3.31 11.55
CA VAL A 149 22.54 -2.29 12.13
C VAL A 149 21.77 -1.00 12.39
N THR A 150 20.95 -0.54 11.44
CA THR A 150 20.14 0.68 11.61
C THR A 150 19.12 0.52 12.74
N MET A 151 18.42 -0.61 12.82
CA MET A 151 17.49 -0.89 13.92
C MET A 151 18.23 -0.90 15.28
N GLY A 152 19.41 -1.52 15.36
CA GLY A 152 20.24 -1.52 16.55
C GLY A 152 20.67 -0.11 16.96
N LEU A 153 21.11 0.71 16.00
CA LEU A 153 21.47 2.12 16.25
C LEU A 153 20.30 2.94 16.75
N VAL A 154 19.08 2.73 16.25
CA VAL A 154 17.87 3.41 16.72
C VAL A 154 17.56 3.01 18.17
N VAL A 155 17.70 1.74 18.52
CA VAL A 155 17.52 1.26 19.91
C VAL A 155 18.57 1.89 20.83
N ILE A 156 19.84 1.88 20.42
CA ILE A 156 20.93 2.51 21.17
C ILE A 156 20.66 4.01 21.35
N LEU A 157 20.24 4.70 20.29
CA LEU A 157 19.90 6.12 20.32
C LEU A 157 18.76 6.40 21.29
N ALA A 158 17.71 5.57 21.29
CA ALA A 158 16.60 5.70 22.23
C ALA A 158 17.09 5.63 23.67
N PHE A 159 17.92 4.63 24.02
CA PHE A 159 18.52 4.55 25.36
C PHE A 159 19.42 5.74 25.68
N MET A 160 20.25 6.19 24.72
CA MET A 160 21.08 7.39 24.88
C MET A 160 20.27 8.68 25.07
N LEU A 161 19.00 8.73 24.65
CA LEU A 161 18.14 9.87 24.94
C LEU A 161 17.41 9.69 26.28
N ILE A 162 16.93 8.49 26.58
CA ILE A 162 16.19 8.20 27.81
C ILE A 162 17.05 8.42 29.08
N ILE A 163 18.31 7.98 29.05
CA ILE A 163 19.23 8.10 30.20
C ILE A 163 19.39 9.56 30.68
N PRO A 164 19.78 10.53 29.85
CA PRO A 164 19.92 11.92 30.28
C PRO A 164 18.58 12.57 30.62
N LEU A 165 17.49 12.18 29.96
CA LEU A 165 16.15 12.63 30.33
C LEU A 165 15.76 12.18 31.76
N MET A 166 16.21 11.00 32.18
CA MET A 166 15.92 10.41 33.49
C MET A 166 16.88 10.91 34.59
N LEU A 167 18.15 11.15 34.26
CA LEU A 167 19.22 11.45 35.24
C LEU A 167 19.74 12.88 35.21
N SER A 168 19.26 13.76 34.32
CA SER A 168 19.78 15.14 34.18
C SER A 168 19.69 15.99 35.46
N GLU A 169 18.85 15.62 36.42
CA GLU A 169 18.77 16.29 37.72
C GLU A 169 19.96 16.00 38.63
N PHE A 170 20.61 14.84 38.47
CA PHE A 170 21.71 14.39 39.35
C PHE A 170 23.07 14.36 38.66
N ILE A 171 23.07 14.16 37.35
CA ILE A 171 24.29 13.93 36.58
C ILE A 171 24.34 14.94 35.46
N GLU A 172 25.38 15.76 35.48
CA GLU A 172 25.72 16.62 34.37
C GLU A 172 26.49 15.82 33.31
N PHE A 173 25.89 15.71 32.12
CA PHE A 173 26.48 14.95 31.01
C PHE A 173 27.51 15.82 30.28
N ARG A 174 28.73 15.29 30.15
CA ARG A 174 29.81 15.95 29.41
C ARG A 174 29.45 16.13 27.93
N ASP A 175 30.02 17.14 27.30
CA ASP A 175 29.84 17.46 25.87
C ASP A 175 30.14 16.27 24.91
N ILE A 176 31.11 15.42 25.27
CA ILE A 176 31.41 14.20 24.49
C ILE A 176 30.21 13.27 24.35
N TYR A 177 29.34 13.20 25.37
CA TYR A 177 28.13 12.39 25.32
C TYR A 177 27.18 12.88 24.22
N TRP A 178 26.90 14.17 24.21
CA TRP A 178 26.03 14.81 23.20
C TRP A 178 26.60 14.69 21.79
N LYS A 179 27.92 14.78 21.64
CA LYS A 179 28.58 14.51 20.35
C LYS A 179 28.31 13.09 19.86
N VAL A 180 28.41 12.08 20.74
CA VAL A 180 28.08 10.69 20.39
C VAL A 180 26.61 10.54 20.04
N VAL A 181 25.69 11.14 20.82
CA VAL A 181 24.24 11.12 20.53
C VAL A 181 23.98 11.65 19.11
N VAL A 182 24.55 12.82 18.78
CA VAL A 182 24.38 13.45 17.48
C VAL A 182 24.99 12.58 16.37
N SER A 183 26.19 12.02 16.56
CA SER A 183 26.82 11.12 15.59
C SER A 183 25.97 9.88 15.31
N VAL A 184 25.45 9.22 16.35
CA VAL A 184 24.56 8.06 16.23
C VAL A 184 23.24 8.45 15.56
N THR A 185 22.70 9.62 15.86
CA THR A 185 21.48 10.15 15.23
C THR A 185 21.67 10.33 13.73
N ILE A 186 22.78 10.93 13.30
CA ILE A 186 23.10 11.11 11.88
C ILE A 186 23.27 9.74 11.21
N LEU A 187 24.01 8.81 11.83
CA LEU A 187 24.21 7.48 11.28
C LEU A 187 22.89 6.70 11.11
N ALA A 188 22.00 6.78 12.09
CA ALA A 188 20.67 6.19 12.03
C ALA A 188 19.80 6.85 10.95
N ALA A 189 19.85 8.17 10.81
CA ALA A 189 19.13 8.90 9.77
C ALA A 189 19.59 8.50 8.37
N VAL A 190 20.91 8.36 8.17
CA VAL A 190 21.50 7.87 6.91
C VAL A 190 21.03 6.44 6.62
N GLY A 191 21.14 5.52 7.58
CA GLY A 191 20.67 4.14 7.42
C GLY A 191 19.16 4.04 7.09
N THR A 192 18.38 4.99 7.60
CA THR A 192 16.94 5.10 7.31
C THR A 192 16.68 5.59 5.89
N ALA A 193 17.43 6.60 5.42
CA ALA A 193 17.28 7.19 4.09
C ALA A 193 17.73 6.25 2.95
N LEU A 194 18.67 5.33 3.22
CA LEU A 194 19.19 4.40 2.22
C LEU A 194 18.13 3.42 1.70
N VAL A 195 17.25 2.90 2.58
CA VAL A 195 16.26 1.89 2.20
C VAL A 195 15.28 2.34 1.12
N PRO A 196 14.59 3.49 1.21
CA PRO A 196 13.70 3.93 0.15
C PRO A 196 14.44 4.20 -1.16
N LEU A 197 15.70 4.68 -1.12
CA LEU A 197 16.50 4.95 -2.31
C LEU A 197 16.89 3.64 -3.03
N VAL A 198 17.38 2.66 -2.28
CA VAL A 198 17.67 1.31 -2.79
C VAL A 198 16.39 0.66 -3.33
N ASN A 199 15.27 0.75 -2.59
CA ASN A 199 14.00 0.21 -3.04
C ASN A 199 13.44 0.93 -4.29
N ALA A 200 13.72 2.23 -4.47
CA ALA A 200 13.34 2.97 -5.69
C ALA A 200 14.23 2.59 -6.89
N LEU A 201 15.52 2.36 -6.65
CA LEU A 201 16.48 1.95 -7.68
C LEU A 201 16.21 0.53 -8.20
N PHE A 202 15.81 -0.38 -7.30
CA PHE A 202 15.49 -1.76 -7.63
C PHE A 202 14.00 -2.03 -7.83
N ALA A 203 13.14 -1.01 -7.78
CA ALA A 203 11.71 -1.19 -8.09
C ALA A 203 11.58 -1.65 -9.55
N PRO A 204 10.91 -2.78 -9.82
CA PRO A 204 10.57 -3.16 -11.19
C PRO A 204 9.85 -1.98 -11.83
N LYS A 205 10.35 -1.47 -12.96
CA LYS A 205 9.59 -0.51 -13.77
C LYS A 205 8.22 -1.15 -13.96
N LYS A 206 7.17 -0.55 -13.40
CA LYS A 206 5.81 -0.89 -13.77
C LYS A 206 5.81 -0.81 -15.29
N GLU A 207 5.67 -1.96 -15.96
CA GLU A 207 5.41 -1.98 -17.38
C GLU A 207 4.19 -1.08 -17.54
N ARG A 208 4.43 0.11 -18.08
CA ARG A 208 3.38 0.98 -18.58
C ARG A 208 2.55 0.05 -19.46
N PRO A 209 1.23 -0.11 -19.21
CA PRO A 209 0.41 -1.04 -19.97
C PRO A 209 0.76 -0.85 -21.43
N GLN A 210 1.43 -1.85 -22.01
CA GLN A 210 1.76 -1.80 -23.41
C GLN A 210 0.39 -1.85 -24.09
N VAL A 211 0.08 -0.79 -24.81
CA VAL A 211 -1.05 -0.76 -25.72
C VAL A 211 -0.78 -1.92 -26.67
N SER A 212 -1.53 -3.02 -26.49
CA SER A 212 -1.34 -4.26 -27.24
C SER A 212 -1.47 -3.95 -28.73
N SER A 213 -0.35 -3.97 -29.45
CA SER A 213 -0.34 -3.98 -30.91
C SER A 213 -0.85 -5.35 -31.36
N TYR A 214 -2.05 -5.37 -31.95
CA TYR A 214 -2.62 -6.53 -32.63
C TYR A 214 -1.69 -6.96 -33.79
N GLY A 215 -1.30 -8.23 -33.82
CA GLY A 215 -0.56 -8.79 -34.95
C GLY A 215 -0.23 -10.27 -34.83
N ALA A 216 -0.99 -11.08 -35.56
CA ALA A 216 -0.68 -12.43 -36.07
C ALA A 216 -0.73 -13.63 -35.08
N GLN A 217 -1.83 -14.39 -35.15
CA GLN A 217 -1.84 -15.83 -34.86
C GLN A 217 -1.27 -16.59 -36.06
N SER A 218 -0.22 -17.39 -35.85
CA SER A 218 0.30 -18.35 -36.81
C SER A 218 -0.31 -19.74 -36.58
N TYR A 219 -0.76 -20.37 -37.67
CA TYR A 219 -1.12 -21.78 -37.76
C TYR A 219 0.15 -22.64 -37.83
N GLY A 220 0.18 -23.76 -37.11
CA GLY A 220 1.19 -24.82 -37.33
C GLY A 220 1.44 -25.70 -36.12
N ALA A 221 0.86 -26.90 -36.12
CA ALA A 221 1.15 -27.96 -35.14
C ALA A 221 2.48 -28.66 -35.47
N TYR A 222 3.40 -28.67 -34.50
CA TYR A 222 4.59 -29.55 -34.46
C TYR A 222 4.89 -29.94 -33.00
N PRO A 223 5.50 -31.11 -32.75
CA PRO A 223 5.55 -31.67 -31.40
C PRO A 223 6.67 -31.03 -30.54
N GLN A 224 6.23 -30.62 -29.34
CA GLN A 224 6.91 -30.51 -28.05
C GLN A 224 8.45 -30.58 -28.04
N VAL A 225 9.08 -29.39 -27.94
CA VAL A 225 10.42 -29.20 -27.40
C VAL A 225 10.35 -28.00 -26.43
N ASP A 226 10.77 -28.25 -25.19
CA ASP A 226 11.05 -27.35 -24.05
C ASP A 226 10.16 -26.10 -23.83
N ALA A 227 9.37 -26.18 -22.76
CA ALA A 227 8.37 -25.22 -22.34
C ALA A 227 8.93 -23.84 -21.98
N ALA A 228 8.68 -22.85 -22.86
CA ALA A 228 8.53 -21.45 -22.48
C ALA A 228 7.15 -21.23 -21.83
N PRO A 229 7.01 -20.30 -20.87
CA PRO A 229 5.72 -20.08 -20.19
C PRO A 229 4.65 -19.62 -21.20
N ALA A 230 3.59 -20.41 -21.33
CA ALA A 230 2.45 -20.12 -22.17
C ALA A 230 1.80 -18.80 -21.76
N ALA A 231 1.58 -17.92 -22.73
CA ALA A 231 0.81 -16.70 -22.55
C ALA A 231 -0.61 -17.04 -22.05
N PRO A 232 -1.19 -16.26 -21.12
CA PRO A 232 -2.54 -16.51 -20.63
C PRO A 232 -3.54 -16.41 -21.78
N VAL A 233 -4.28 -17.49 -22.00
CA VAL A 233 -5.38 -17.54 -22.97
C VAL A 233 -6.44 -16.52 -22.56
N GLN A 234 -6.69 -15.54 -23.41
CA GLN A 234 -7.60 -14.44 -23.12
C GLN A 234 -9.05 -14.95 -23.23
N ALA A 235 -9.78 -14.96 -22.11
CA ALA A 235 -11.17 -15.41 -22.06
C ALA A 235 -12.07 -14.44 -22.83
N TRP A 236 -12.99 -14.98 -23.64
CA TRP A 236 -13.92 -14.18 -24.44
C TRP A 236 -14.86 -13.36 -23.54
N PRO A 237 -15.10 -12.07 -23.83
CA PRO A 237 -15.99 -11.25 -23.01
C PRO A 237 -17.44 -11.77 -22.99
N THR A 238 -18.09 -11.61 -21.84
CA THR A 238 -19.51 -11.95 -21.62
C THR A 238 -20.33 -10.73 -21.25
N PHE A 239 -21.65 -10.82 -21.36
CA PHE A 239 -22.59 -9.83 -20.81
C PHE A 239 -22.46 -9.74 -19.28
N ALA A 240 -23.16 -8.76 -18.69
CA ALA A 240 -23.18 -8.53 -17.24
C ALA A 240 -23.69 -9.74 -16.43
N ASP A 241 -24.31 -10.72 -17.09
CA ASP A 241 -24.74 -11.99 -16.52
C ASP A 241 -23.58 -12.99 -16.29
N GLY A 242 -22.38 -12.69 -16.83
CA GLY A 242 -21.18 -13.50 -16.70
C GLY A 242 -21.25 -14.86 -17.41
N ARG A 243 -22.27 -15.09 -18.24
CA ARG A 243 -22.54 -16.40 -18.85
C ARG A 243 -22.81 -16.32 -20.35
N THR A 244 -23.45 -15.25 -20.81
CA THR A 244 -23.74 -15.10 -22.23
C THR A 244 -22.53 -14.43 -22.90
N PRO A 245 -21.87 -15.07 -23.88
CA PRO A 245 -20.74 -14.45 -24.59
C PRO A 245 -21.22 -13.30 -25.48
N LEU A 246 -20.36 -12.29 -25.66
CA LEU A 246 -20.68 -11.20 -26.59
C LEU A 246 -20.73 -11.72 -28.04
N PRO A 247 -21.70 -11.24 -28.84
CA PRO A 247 -21.76 -11.45 -30.28
C PRO A 247 -20.41 -11.12 -30.93
N VAL A 248 -19.97 -11.95 -31.87
CA VAL A 248 -18.74 -11.71 -32.65
C VAL A 248 -19.08 -10.85 -33.86
N MET A 249 -18.30 -9.80 -34.07
CA MET A 249 -18.35 -8.97 -35.27
C MET A 249 -17.64 -9.68 -36.46
N PRO A 250 -17.88 -9.26 -37.71
CA PRO A 250 -17.22 -9.86 -38.88
C PRO A 250 -15.69 -9.79 -38.86
N ASP A 251 -15.11 -8.86 -38.11
CA ASP A 251 -13.67 -8.69 -37.90
C ASP A 251 -13.10 -9.60 -36.78
N GLY A 252 -13.95 -10.44 -36.18
CA GLY A 252 -13.57 -11.32 -35.07
C GLY A 252 -13.45 -10.60 -33.72
N SER A 253 -13.88 -9.33 -33.62
CA SER A 253 -13.91 -8.61 -32.34
C SER A 253 -15.24 -8.82 -31.60
N PRO A 254 -15.29 -8.66 -30.26
CA PRO A 254 -16.52 -8.71 -29.51
C PRO A 254 -17.37 -7.44 -29.73
N ASP A 255 -18.66 -7.62 -29.99
CA ASP A 255 -19.61 -6.54 -30.17
C ASP A 255 -19.95 -5.85 -28.85
N TRP A 256 -19.15 -4.84 -28.49
CA TRP A 256 -19.38 -4.03 -27.30
C TRP A 256 -20.64 -3.17 -27.38
N ASN A 257 -21.15 -2.88 -28.58
CA ASN A 257 -22.40 -2.13 -28.69
C ASN A 257 -23.57 -2.99 -28.20
N ALA A 258 -23.56 -4.29 -28.53
CA ALA A 258 -24.53 -5.25 -28.00
C ALA A 258 -24.55 -5.30 -26.47
N TYR A 259 -23.39 -5.11 -25.80
CA TYR A 259 -23.32 -5.09 -24.34
C TYR A 259 -24.19 -3.98 -23.71
N TYR A 260 -24.29 -2.82 -24.36
CA TYR A 260 -25.07 -1.69 -23.87
C TYR A 260 -26.52 -1.71 -24.36
N THR A 261 -26.75 -2.16 -25.60
CA THR A 261 -28.08 -2.11 -26.24
C THR A 261 -28.89 -3.39 -26.04
N GLY A 262 -28.25 -4.50 -25.65
CA GLY A 262 -28.86 -5.82 -25.55
C GLY A 262 -29.23 -6.43 -26.91
N GLN A 263 -28.81 -5.82 -28.03
CA GLN A 263 -29.12 -6.27 -29.39
C GLN A 263 -27.84 -6.26 -30.24
N PRO A 264 -27.58 -7.30 -31.07
CA PRO A 264 -26.45 -7.30 -31.98
C PRO A 264 -26.47 -6.12 -32.95
N SER A 265 -25.32 -5.49 -33.15
CA SER A 265 -25.17 -4.37 -34.09
C SER A 265 -25.23 -4.79 -35.56
N TYR A 266 -25.06 -6.09 -35.83
CA TYR A 266 -25.20 -6.70 -37.15
C TYR A 266 -26.10 -7.93 -37.08
N PRO A 267 -26.84 -8.23 -38.16
CA PRO A 267 -27.63 -9.46 -38.24
C PRO A 267 -26.71 -10.67 -38.13
N GLN A 268 -26.74 -11.33 -36.97
CA GLN A 268 -26.00 -12.56 -36.79
C GLN A 268 -26.73 -13.70 -37.51
N GLN A 269 -25.97 -14.46 -38.29
CA GLN A 269 -26.38 -15.81 -38.66
C GLN A 269 -26.49 -16.64 -37.36
N PRO A 270 -27.60 -17.33 -37.10
CA PRO A 270 -27.74 -18.18 -35.93
C PRO A 270 -26.57 -19.16 -35.86
N PHE A 271 -25.93 -19.24 -34.69
CA PHE A 271 -24.86 -20.18 -34.43
C PHE A 271 -25.40 -21.60 -34.70
N GLY A 272 -24.93 -22.24 -35.78
CA GLY A 272 -25.36 -23.59 -36.20
C GLY A 272 -26.09 -23.69 -37.55
N ALA A 273 -26.28 -22.60 -38.31
CA ALA A 273 -26.80 -22.71 -39.68
C ALA A 273 -25.68 -23.09 -40.67
N THR A 274 -25.46 -24.39 -40.88
CA THR A 274 -24.65 -24.89 -41.99
C THR A 274 -25.32 -24.53 -43.32
N ALA A 275 -24.68 -23.68 -44.12
CA ALA A 275 -25.03 -23.53 -45.53
C ALA A 275 -24.81 -24.87 -46.25
N PRO A 276 -25.70 -25.30 -47.18
CA PRO A 276 -25.52 -26.56 -47.90
C PRO A 276 -24.21 -26.52 -48.70
N GLU A 277 -23.33 -27.46 -48.38
CA GLU A 277 -22.09 -27.73 -49.10
C GLU A 277 -22.43 -28.13 -50.55
N ALA A 278 -21.97 -27.33 -51.51
CA ALA A 278 -22.06 -27.68 -52.92
C ALA A 278 -21.17 -28.92 -53.17
N PRO A 279 -21.65 -29.96 -53.87
CA PRO A 279 -20.86 -31.18 -54.04
C PRO A 279 -19.64 -30.93 -54.92
N SER A 280 -18.45 -31.19 -54.36
CA SER A 280 -17.19 -31.25 -55.10
C SER A 280 -17.13 -32.50 -55.96
N THR A 281 -17.05 -32.34 -57.28
CA THR A 281 -16.82 -33.40 -58.26
C THR A 281 -15.33 -33.80 -58.33
N PRO A 282 -15.00 -35.10 -58.38
CA PRO A 282 -13.65 -35.56 -58.73
C PRO A 282 -13.55 -36.02 -60.20
N GLY A 283 -12.51 -35.55 -60.90
CA GLY A 283 -11.79 -36.33 -61.92
C GLY A 283 -12.21 -36.22 -63.40
N ASP A 284 -11.24 -35.77 -64.21
CA ASP A 284 -10.98 -35.92 -65.65
C ASP A 284 -12.02 -36.59 -66.60
N ALA A 285 -12.46 -35.82 -67.61
CA ALA A 285 -12.80 -36.30 -68.96
C ALA A 285 -12.75 -35.13 -69.99
N PRO A 286 -12.49 -35.39 -71.29
CA PRO A 286 -12.05 -34.37 -72.24
C PRO A 286 -13.17 -33.50 -72.86
N VAL A 287 -12.74 -32.30 -73.28
CA VAL A 287 -13.49 -31.15 -73.84
C VAL A 287 -14.28 -31.46 -75.13
N PRO A 288 -15.48 -30.88 -75.32
CA PRO A 288 -16.02 -30.49 -76.63
C PRO A 288 -16.06 -28.95 -76.83
N PRO A 289 -16.04 -28.46 -78.09
CA PRO A 289 -15.73 -27.06 -78.41
C PRO A 289 -16.91 -26.09 -78.26
N ALA A 290 -16.55 -24.81 -78.13
CA ALA A 290 -17.40 -23.64 -77.86
C ALA A 290 -18.36 -23.23 -79.00
N PRO A 291 -19.41 -22.45 -78.67
CA PRO A 291 -20.01 -21.48 -79.59
C PRO A 291 -19.60 -20.02 -79.26
N PRO A 292 -19.56 -19.10 -80.26
CA PRO A 292 -18.99 -17.76 -80.12
C PRO A 292 -20.03 -16.62 -79.87
N VAL A 293 -19.62 -15.59 -79.10
CA VAL A 293 -19.86 -14.11 -79.27
C VAL A 293 -21.34 -13.63 -79.10
N PRO A 294 -21.75 -12.34 -78.84
CA PRO A 294 -21.09 -11.00 -78.71
C PRO A 294 -21.29 -10.36 -77.31
N GLY A 295 -20.69 -9.25 -76.87
CA GLY A 295 -20.36 -7.97 -77.50
C GLY A 295 -21.10 -6.85 -76.75
N ASP A 296 -20.33 -5.88 -76.21
CA ASP A 296 -20.67 -4.51 -75.78
C ASP A 296 -21.94 -4.20 -74.96
N ALA A 297 -21.73 -3.66 -73.75
CA ALA A 297 -22.42 -2.45 -73.32
C ALA A 297 -21.59 -1.73 -72.23
N ALA A 298 -21.07 -0.56 -72.61
CA ALA A 298 -20.44 0.41 -71.75
C ALA A 298 -21.40 0.94 -70.68
N GLN A 299 -20.89 1.23 -69.47
CA GLN A 299 -21.50 2.25 -68.62
C GLN A 299 -20.41 3.10 -67.92
N PRO A 300 -20.55 4.44 -67.94
CA PRO A 300 -19.42 5.38 -67.78
C PRO A 300 -19.14 5.81 -66.33
N ASP A 301 -17.91 6.30 -66.16
CA ASP A 301 -17.33 7.20 -65.17
C ASP A 301 -18.22 7.66 -64.00
N GLN A 302 -17.81 7.31 -62.77
CA GLN A 302 -18.06 8.15 -61.60
C GLN A 302 -16.73 8.68 -61.01
N PRO A 303 -16.59 10.01 -60.81
CA PRO A 303 -15.39 10.62 -60.27
C PRO A 303 -15.14 10.24 -58.81
N VAL A 304 -13.89 9.92 -58.51
CA VAL A 304 -13.34 9.68 -57.17
C VAL A 304 -13.32 11.00 -56.37
N PRO A 305 -13.96 11.09 -55.19
CA PRO A 305 -13.75 12.24 -54.31
C PRO A 305 -12.40 12.13 -53.56
N PRO A 306 -11.67 13.25 -53.38
CA PRO A 306 -10.31 13.24 -52.84
C PRO A 306 -10.26 12.88 -51.36
N VAL A 307 -9.31 12.02 -51.00
CA VAL A 307 -9.00 11.61 -49.61
C VAL A 307 -8.34 12.78 -48.87
N PRO A 308 -8.77 13.14 -47.64
CA PRO A 308 -8.11 14.16 -46.82
C PRO A 308 -6.68 13.74 -46.40
N PRO A 309 -5.68 14.65 -46.38
CA PRO A 309 -4.35 14.32 -45.89
C PRO A 309 -4.34 13.99 -44.40
N LEU A 310 -3.61 12.94 -44.03
CA LEU A 310 -3.32 12.60 -42.64
C LEU A 310 -2.49 13.72 -41.97
N PRO A 311 -2.82 14.14 -40.73
CA PRO A 311 -1.98 15.06 -39.97
C PRO A 311 -0.68 14.37 -39.52
N GLY A 312 0.49 14.94 -39.83
CA GLY A 312 1.74 14.61 -39.12
C GLY A 312 3.01 14.35 -39.92
N THR A 313 3.12 14.74 -41.19
CA THR A 313 4.42 14.71 -41.90
C THR A 313 5.10 16.09 -41.90
N PRO A 314 6.36 16.23 -41.44
CA PRO A 314 7.09 17.50 -41.43
C PRO A 314 7.34 18.05 -42.84
N ASP A 315 7.13 19.35 -43.00
CA ASP A 315 7.38 20.12 -44.22
C ASP A 315 8.86 20.04 -44.66
N VAL A 316 9.08 19.53 -45.89
CA VAL A 316 10.35 19.66 -46.60
C VAL A 316 10.20 20.82 -47.59
N PRO A 317 10.99 21.91 -47.48
CA PRO A 317 10.89 23.02 -48.42
C PRO A 317 11.46 22.63 -49.80
N PRO A 318 10.82 23.03 -50.92
CA PRO A 318 11.34 22.76 -52.25
C PRO A 318 12.56 23.67 -52.57
N PRO A 319 13.53 23.18 -53.36
CA PRO A 319 14.71 23.96 -53.74
C PRO A 319 14.37 25.11 -54.70
N PRO A 320 15.17 26.20 -54.69
CA PRO A 320 14.90 27.39 -55.50
C PRO A 320 15.07 27.11 -57.00
N ARG A 321 14.12 27.58 -57.79
CA ARG A 321 14.23 27.61 -59.26
C ARG A 321 14.87 28.94 -59.68
N TYR A 322 15.95 28.84 -60.45
CA TYR A 322 16.48 29.91 -61.30
C TYR A 322 15.55 30.18 -62.48
#